data_AF-A0A6B3IFY4-F1
#
_entry.id   AF-A0A6B3IFY4-F1
#
_cell.length_a   1.000
_cell.length_b   1.000
_cell.length_c   1.000
_cell.angle_alpha   90.00
_cell.angle_beta   90.00
_cell.angle_gamma   90.00
#
_symmetry.space_group_name_H-M   'P 1'
#
loop_
_entity.id
_entity.type
_entity.pdbx_description
1 polymer ?
#
loop_
_entity_poly.entity_id
_entity_poly.type
_entity_poly.pdbx_seq_one_letter_code
_entity_poly.pdbx_strand_id
1 'polypeptide(L)'
;MQLGADSLLVQAPAEGEVWEAGKDHLVRWLLTGPVDPVDIHLVQREGASTVTRAVLAGGLPPHETSVRVSIPADTPAGEYLLLVTSQGLLDAYSRPFSITAA
;
A
#
# COMPACT_ATOMS: atom_id res chain seq x y z
N MET A 1 -18.23 -4.20 -9.78
CA MET A 1 -18.07 -3.24 -8.68
C MET A 1 -18.11 -1.85 -9.30
N GLN A 2 -19.06 -1.00 -8.91
CA GLN A 2 -19.11 0.39 -9.36
C GLN A 2 -18.44 1.24 -8.29
N LEU A 3 -17.40 2.00 -8.65
CA LEU A 3 -16.76 2.95 -7.76
C LEU A 3 -17.69 4.15 -7.53
N GLY A 4 -17.66 4.73 -6.33
CA GLY A 4 -18.34 5.98 -6.03
C GLY A 4 -17.69 7.17 -6.75
N ALA A 5 -18.30 8.36 -6.63
CA ALA A 5 -17.73 9.59 -7.19
C ALA A 5 -16.30 9.83 -6.71
N ASP A 6 -16.06 9.59 -5.41
CA ASP A 6 -14.76 9.61 -4.77
C ASP A 6 -14.48 8.23 -4.18
N SER A 7 -13.41 7.57 -4.60
CA SER A 7 -13.12 6.20 -4.19
C SER A 7 -11.64 5.88 -4.31
N LEU A 8 -11.10 5.18 -3.31
CA LEU A 8 -9.77 4.62 -3.33
C LEU A 8 -9.86 3.12 -3.01
N LEU A 9 -9.28 2.28 -3.87
CA LEU A 9 -9.23 0.83 -3.68
C LEU A 9 -7.85 0.29 -4.03
N VAL A 10 -7.21 -0.41 -3.10
CA VAL A 10 -5.94 -1.10 -3.36
C VAL A 10 -6.20 -2.47 -3.97
N GLN A 11 -5.59 -2.74 -5.13
CA GLN A 11 -5.75 -3.97 -5.91
C GLN A 11 -4.56 -4.91 -5.78
N ALA A 12 -3.36 -4.36 -5.57
CA ALA A 12 -2.15 -5.13 -5.32
C ALA A 12 -1.38 -4.48 -4.14
N PRO A 13 -0.90 -5.26 -3.16
CA PRO A 13 -0.83 -6.72 -3.15
C PRO A 13 -2.19 -7.41 -3.04
N ALA A 14 -2.28 -8.60 -3.62
CA ALA A 14 -3.43 -9.48 -3.49
C ALA A 14 -3.41 -10.18 -2.12
N GLU A 15 -4.56 -10.72 -1.72
CA GLU A 15 -4.67 -11.48 -0.48
C GLU A 15 -3.74 -12.70 -0.51
N GLY A 16 -2.89 -12.84 0.51
CA GLY A 16 -1.94 -13.95 0.63
C GLY A 16 -0.71 -13.86 -0.27
N GLU A 17 -0.49 -12.74 -0.95
CA GLU A 17 0.75 -12.51 -1.69
C GLU A 17 1.96 -12.53 -0.73
N VAL A 18 3.12 -12.97 -1.23
CA VAL A 18 4.36 -13.08 -0.46
C VAL A 18 5.41 -12.19 -1.11
N TRP A 19 5.87 -11.19 -0.38
CA TRP A 19 6.92 -10.28 -0.81
C TRP A 19 8.21 -10.56 -0.06
N GLU A 20 9.34 -10.38 -0.73
CA GLU A 20 10.67 -10.48 -0.12
C GLU A 20 11.17 -9.08 0.26
N ALA A 21 11.70 -8.92 1.46
CA ALA A 21 12.38 -7.70 1.89
C ALA A 21 13.58 -7.39 0.98
N GLY A 22 13.88 -6.11 0.77
CA GLY A 22 14.96 -5.67 -0.12
C GLY A 22 14.66 -5.81 -1.62
N LYS A 23 13.45 -6.21 -2.00
CA LYS A 23 13.01 -6.30 -3.40
C LYS A 23 11.98 -5.23 -3.76
N ASP A 24 11.87 -4.98 -5.06
CA ASP A 24 10.87 -4.11 -5.64
C ASP A 24 9.59 -4.89 -5.97
N HIS A 25 8.46 -4.37 -5.53
CA HIS A 25 7.14 -4.95 -5.80
C HIS A 25 6.21 -3.93 -6.43
N LEU A 26 5.21 -4.42 -7.18
CA LEU A 26 4.25 -3.55 -7.86
C LEU A 26 3.03 -3.32 -6.97
N VAL A 27 2.76 -2.06 -6.65
CA VAL A 27 1.52 -1.62 -6.01
C VAL A 27 0.54 -1.16 -7.09
N ARG A 28 -0.75 -1.49 -6.94
CA ARG A 28 -1.82 -1.02 -7.84
C ARG A 28 -3.03 -0.59 -7.05
N TRP A 29 -3.67 0.49 -7.47
CA TRP A 29 -4.90 1.01 -6.87
C TRP A 29 -5.82 1.59 -7.94
N LEU A 30 -7.08 1.79 -7.58
CA LEU A 30 -8.04 2.61 -8.32
C LEU A 30 -8.31 3.87 -7.51
N LEU A 31 -8.35 5.01 -8.18
CA LEU A 31 -8.70 6.31 -7.58
C LEU A 31 -9.74 7.00 -8.47
N THR A 32 -10.82 7.49 -7.86
CA THR A 32 -11.80 8.41 -8.44
C THR A 32 -12.00 9.58 -7.50
N GLY A 33 -12.42 10.74 -8.04
CA GLY A 33 -12.64 11.96 -7.25
C GLY A 33 -11.51 12.97 -7.37
N PRO A 34 -11.36 13.89 -6.39
CA PRO A 34 -10.29 14.87 -6.36
C PRO A 34 -8.92 14.23 -6.58
N VAL A 35 -8.16 14.83 -7.51
CA VAL A 35 -6.84 14.37 -7.95
C VAL A 35 -5.79 14.96 -7.00
N ASP A 36 -5.66 14.38 -5.81
CA ASP A 36 -4.63 14.73 -4.83
C ASP A 36 -3.49 13.70 -4.83
N PRO A 37 -2.25 14.14 -4.53
CA PRO A 37 -1.11 13.24 -4.51
C PRO A 37 -1.29 12.03 -3.57
N VAL A 38 -0.79 10.89 -4.03
CA VAL A 38 -0.92 9.60 -3.36
C VAL A 38 0.36 9.24 -2.60
N ASP A 39 0.18 8.77 -1.36
CA ASP A 39 1.25 8.22 -0.52
C ASP A 39 0.99 6.74 -0.24
N ILE A 40 2.06 5.96 -0.13
CA ILE A 40 2.02 4.52 0.14
C ILE A 40 2.83 4.22 1.40
N HIS A 41 2.17 3.65 2.40
CA HIS A 41 2.78 3.25 3.66
C HIS A 41 2.76 1.74 3.81
N LEU A 42 3.86 1.19 4.32
CA LEU A 42 3.94 -0.19 4.75
C LEU A 42 3.54 -0.29 6.23
N VAL A 43 2.54 -1.10 6.52
CA VAL A 43 1.97 -1.25 7.86
C VAL A 43 2.03 -2.70 8.29
N GLN A 44 2.71 -3.00 9.40
CA GLN A 44 2.75 -4.34 9.96
C GLN A 44 1.55 -4.58 10.86
N ARG A 45 0.98 -5.78 10.79
CA ARG A 45 -0.02 -6.26 11.75
C ARG A 45 0.67 -6.92 12.94
N GLU A 46 0.39 -6.42 14.13
CA GLU A 46 0.87 -6.97 15.40
C GLU A 46 -0.34 -7.36 16.26
N GLY A 47 -0.84 -8.58 16.03
CA GLY A 47 -2.07 -9.06 16.65
C GLY A 47 -3.29 -8.24 16.21
N ALA A 48 -3.89 -7.50 17.14
CA ALA A 48 -5.02 -6.61 16.90
C ALA A 48 -4.61 -5.15 16.57
N SER A 49 -3.31 -4.84 16.63
CA SER A 49 -2.78 -3.50 16.35
C SER A 49 -2.05 -3.46 15.00
N THR A 50 -1.79 -2.25 14.53
CA THR A 50 -1.00 -1.97 13.32
C THR A 50 0.10 -0.96 13.62
N VAL A 51 1.29 -1.18 13.04
CA VAL A 51 2.45 -0.29 13.20
C VAL A 51 2.97 0.10 11.81
N THR A 52 3.04 1.39 11.53
CA THR A 52 3.68 1.89 10.31
C THR A 52 5.18 1.61 10.36
N ARG A 53 5.69 0.85 9.38
CA ARG A 53 7.11 0.49 9.27
C ARG A 53 7.87 1.41 8.35
N ALA A 54 7.27 1.84 7.25
CA ALA A 54 7.92 2.69 6.27
C ALA A 54 6.91 3.52 5.47
N VAL A 55 7.38 4.65 4.95
CA VAL A 55 6.77 5.31 3.78
C VAL A 55 7.52 4.79 2.56
N LEU A 56 6.80 4.10 1.67
CA LEU A 56 7.39 3.45 0.50
C LEU A 56 7.43 4.37 -0.72
N ALA A 57 6.45 5.26 -0.84
CA ALA A 57 6.39 6.30 -1.86
C ALA A 57 5.52 7.45 -1.32
N GLY A 58 5.78 8.67 -1.79
CA GLY A 58 4.98 9.83 -1.42
C GLY A 58 4.93 10.88 -2.52
N GLY A 59 3.85 11.65 -2.54
CA GLY A 59 3.62 12.71 -3.52
C GLY A 59 3.40 12.19 -4.95
N LEU A 60 2.90 10.96 -5.10
CA LEU A 60 2.69 10.37 -6.43
C LEU A 60 1.62 11.16 -7.19
N PRO A 61 1.81 11.42 -8.49
CA PRO A 61 0.81 12.11 -9.29
C PRO A 61 -0.54 11.39 -9.24
N PRO A 62 -1.65 12.14 -9.15
CA PRO A 62 -2.95 11.55 -8.83
C PRO A 62 -3.60 10.77 -10.00
N HIS A 63 -2.97 10.80 -11.18
CA HIS A 63 -3.33 9.99 -12.34
C HIS A 63 -2.54 8.69 -12.44
N GLU A 64 -1.53 8.50 -11.59
CA GLU A 64 -0.88 7.21 -11.45
C GLU A 64 -1.79 6.27 -10.66
N THR A 65 -1.91 5.04 -11.16
CA THR A 65 -2.69 3.96 -10.53
C THR A 65 -1.80 2.79 -10.14
N SER A 66 -0.49 2.96 -10.26
CA SER A 66 0.50 1.95 -9.95
C SER A 66 1.88 2.56 -9.76
N VAL A 67 2.67 1.98 -8.87
CA VAL A 67 4.08 2.33 -8.70
C VAL A 67 4.87 1.09 -8.26
N ARG A 68 6.16 1.05 -8.60
CA ARG A 68 7.09 0.10 -8.00
C ARG A 68 7.63 0.66 -6.71
N VAL A 69 7.53 -0.11 -5.64
CA VAL A 69 8.06 0.25 -4.32
C VAL A 69 9.16 -0.71 -3.90
N SER A 70 10.24 -0.17 -3.34
CA SER A 70 11.29 -0.98 -2.72
C SER A 70 10.94 -1.25 -1.26
N ILE A 71 10.89 -2.53 -0.87
CA ILE A 71 10.71 -2.90 0.53
C ILE A 71 12.07 -2.80 1.24
N PRO A 72 12.19 -2.07 2.36
CA PRO A 72 13.45 -1.99 3.11
C PRO A 72 13.98 -3.38 3.46
N ALA A 73 15.29 -3.60 3.29
CA ALA A 73 15.92 -4.91 3.48
C ALA A 73 15.86 -5.41 4.94
N ASP A 74 15.72 -4.51 5.90
CA ASP A 74 15.58 -4.78 7.33
C ASP A 74 14.13 -4.95 7.78
N THR A 75 13.17 -4.97 6.84
CA THR A 75 11.76 -5.21 7.15
C THR A 75 11.60 -6.60 7.80
N PRO A 76 11.06 -6.69 9.02
CA PRO A 76 10.84 -7.97 9.67
C PRO A 76 9.90 -8.87 8.88
N ALA A 77 10.09 -10.19 8.97
CA ALA A 77 9.11 -11.12 8.44
C ALA A 77 7.78 -11.00 9.22
N GLY A 78 6.64 -11.15 8.51
CA GLY A 78 5.33 -11.14 9.15
C GLY A 78 4.19 -10.75 8.21
N GLU A 79 3.07 -10.40 8.82
CA GLU A 79 1.83 -10.01 8.14
C GLU A 79 1.75 -8.49 8.00
N TYR A 80 1.40 -8.03 6.80
CA TYR A 80 1.40 -6.62 6.43
C TYR A 80 0.13 -6.22 5.66
N LEU A 81 -0.08 -4.90 5.64
CA LEU A 81 -1.00 -4.20 4.78
C LEU A 81 -0.24 -3.05 4.11
N LEU A 82 -0.65 -2.67 2.92
CA LEU A 82 -0.35 -1.35 2.38
C LEU A 82 -1.47 -0.40 2.73
N LEU A 83 -1.13 0.74 3.30
CA LEU A 83 -2.04 1.88 3.43
C LEU A 83 -1.73 2.85 2.30
N VAL A 84 -2.71 3.06 1.43
CA VAL A 84 -2.65 4.07 0.38
C VAL A 84 -3.50 5.25 0.85
N THR A 85 -2.96 6.47 0.78
CA THR A 85 -3.68 7.68 1.18
C THR A 85 -3.62 8.74 0.08
N SER A 86 -4.63 9.61 0.06
CA SER A 86 -4.73 10.75 -0.85
C SER A 86 -4.97 12.01 -0.02
N GLN A 87 -3.89 12.73 0.32
CA GLN A 87 -3.79 13.97 1.11
C GLN A 87 -4.90 14.22 2.17
N GLY A 88 -5.31 13.19 2.91
CA GLY A 88 -6.27 13.30 4.02
C GLY A 88 -7.74 13.27 3.63
N LEU A 89 -8.08 13.05 2.36
CA LEU A 89 -9.46 12.86 1.90
C LEU A 89 -9.86 11.39 1.85
N LEU A 90 -8.99 10.56 1.29
CA LEU A 90 -9.25 9.14 1.09
C LEU A 90 -8.09 8.31 1.65
N ASP A 91 -8.43 7.18 2.23
CA ASP A 91 -7.50 6.13 2.58
C ASP A 91 -8.08 4.75 2.25
N ALA A 92 -7.20 3.80 1.97
CA ALA A 92 -7.57 2.41 1.78
C ALA A 92 -6.41 1.49 2.18
N TYR A 93 -6.76 0.38 2.81
CA TYR A 93 -5.83 -0.73 3.03
C TYR A 93 -5.91 -1.75 1.90
N SER A 94 -4.77 -2.36 1.58
CA SER A 94 -4.72 -3.58 0.78
C SER A 94 -5.40 -4.75 1.48
N ARG A 95 -5.51 -5.88 0.75
CA ARG A 95 -5.70 -7.16 1.42
C ARG A 95 -4.43 -7.55 2.19
N PRO A 96 -4.54 -8.37 3.26
CA PRO A 96 -3.38 -8.88 3.98
C PRO A 96 -2.45 -9.66 3.05
N PHE A 97 -1.15 -9.41 3.22
CA PHE A 97 -0.07 -10.11 2.53
C PHE A 97 1.07 -10.33 3.52
N SER A 98 2.03 -11.18 3.16
CA SER A 98 3.17 -11.49 4.02
C SER A 98 4.48 -10.98 3.45
N ILE A 99 5.41 -10.62 4.32
CA ILE A 99 6.79 -10.31 3.97
C ILE A 99 7.70 -11.38 4.57
N THR A 100 8.63 -11.89 3.77
CA THR A 100 9.76 -12.72 4.22
C THR A 100 11.01 -11.85 4.37
N ALA A 101 11.88 -12.23 5.31
CA ALA A 101 13.22 -11.66 5.37
C ALA A 101 14.00 -12.00 4.08
N ALA A 102 14.98 -11.16 3.76
CA ALA A 102 15.91 -11.35 2.65
C ALA A 102 16.91 -12.50 2.91
#